data_AF-A0A1I5NN18-F1
#
_entry.id   AF-A0A1I5NN18-F1
#
_cell.length_a   1.000
_cell.length_b   1.000
_cell.length_c   1.000
_cell.angle_alpha   90.00
_cell.angle_beta   90.00
_cell.angle_gamma   90.00
#
_symmetry.space_group_name_H-M   'P 1'
#
loop_
_entity.id
_entity.type
_entity.pdbx_description
1 polymer ?
#
loop_
_entity_poly.entity_id
_entity_poly.type
_entity_poly.pdbx_seq_one_letter_code
_entity_poly.pdbx_strand_id
1 'polypeptide(L)'
;MGDAPVDGEDGPSPQEPSVGVRDLVGNAWSSLKTVYYANSTSWQVLKAGGLVFFGFFLWAGANLLYSYNPSLELLRYPMAYGFLLILYGPIHHLVVLPLAFRWRRATGVRQRLGKRLPNGMLALFLVAVVVLGTFPAGPMVVDFQSALESGGADVSPDLLCTKSTTENGTAVHCHLSETDGVDSIEVRSGDDRLLVDDDPPYEFTVHEREMETVTGEKRFTVVLQDEDGALVRRYTRRLAMVDEG
;
A
#
# COMPACT_ATOMS: atom_id res chain seq x y z
N MET A 1 50.11 -72.91 37.37
CA MET A 1 49.33 -72.87 36.12
C MET A 1 47.88 -72.96 36.54
N GLY A 2 47.24 -71.82 36.69
CA GLY A 2 45.87 -71.69 37.22
C GLY A 2 45.36 -70.34 36.77
N ASP A 3 44.37 -70.39 35.87
CA ASP A 3 43.68 -69.25 35.28
C ASP A 3 42.91 -68.46 36.35
N ALA A 4 42.98 -67.13 36.25
CA ALA A 4 42.12 -66.18 36.96
C ALA A 4 41.78 -65.03 35.99
N PRO A 5 40.60 -64.40 36.16
CA PRO A 5 39.76 -63.94 35.05
C PRO A 5 40.15 -62.56 34.52
N VAL A 6 39.83 -62.34 33.25
CA VAL A 6 39.86 -61.04 32.58
C VAL A 6 38.68 -60.22 33.10
N ASP A 7 38.93 -59.31 34.02
CA ASP A 7 37.97 -58.27 34.38
C ASP A 7 37.83 -57.32 33.18
N GLY A 8 36.65 -57.33 32.58
CA GLY A 8 36.25 -56.37 31.56
C GLY A 8 36.13 -54.98 32.17
N GLU A 9 37.06 -54.10 31.84
CA GLU A 9 36.89 -52.67 32.07
C GLU A 9 35.78 -52.15 31.14
N ASP A 10 34.59 -51.97 31.70
CA ASP A 10 33.51 -51.17 31.11
C ASP A 10 34.02 -49.74 30.85
N GLY A 11 34.42 -49.48 29.62
CA GLY A 11 34.71 -48.12 29.16
C GLY A 11 33.45 -47.24 29.33
N PRO A 12 33.59 -45.96 29.73
CA PRO A 12 32.44 -45.07 29.83
C PRO A 12 31.78 -44.96 28.46
N SER A 13 30.56 -45.49 28.34
CA SER A 13 29.75 -45.33 27.14
C SER A 13 29.56 -43.83 26.88
N PRO A 14 29.76 -43.32 25.66
CA PRO A 14 29.51 -41.93 25.35
C PRO A 14 28.02 -41.67 25.56
N GLN A 15 27.68 -40.99 26.64
CA GLN A 15 26.33 -40.46 26.83
C GLN A 15 26.13 -39.41 25.74
N GLU A 16 25.44 -39.78 24.66
CA GLU A 16 24.99 -38.81 23.68
C GLU A 16 24.11 -37.79 24.40
N PRO A 17 24.46 -36.49 24.37
CA PRO A 17 23.63 -35.47 24.97
C PRO A 17 22.33 -35.40 24.17
N SER A 18 21.28 -36.06 24.68
CA SER A 18 19.94 -35.95 24.12
C SER A 18 19.40 -34.55 24.42
N VAL A 19 19.69 -33.60 23.53
CA VAL A 19 19.14 -32.26 23.63
C VAL A 19 17.65 -32.35 23.30
N GLY A 20 16.81 -32.19 24.32
CA GLY A 20 15.37 -32.24 24.16
C GLY A 20 14.87 -31.14 23.24
N VAL A 21 13.82 -31.41 22.46
CA VAL A 21 13.17 -30.42 21.59
C VAL A 21 12.76 -29.15 22.37
N ARG A 22 12.40 -29.30 23.64
CA ARG A 22 12.12 -28.16 24.54
C ARG A 22 13.33 -27.28 24.82
N ASP A 23 14.51 -27.88 25.01
CA ASP A 23 15.75 -27.14 25.25
C ASP A 23 16.23 -26.45 23.97
N LEU A 24 16.04 -27.09 22.81
CA LEU A 24 16.27 -26.47 21.50
C LEU A 24 15.34 -25.27 21.27
N VAL A 25 14.04 -25.40 21.54
CA VAL A 25 13.07 -24.30 21.41
C VAL A 25 13.37 -23.19 22.42
N GLY A 26 13.71 -23.53 23.66
CA GLY A 26 14.10 -22.56 24.70
C GLY A 26 15.37 -21.79 24.33
N ASN A 27 16.40 -22.49 23.84
CA ASN A 27 17.65 -21.89 23.39
C ASN A 27 17.46 -21.06 22.11
N ALA A 28 16.68 -21.55 21.15
CA ALA A 28 16.32 -20.79 19.95
C ALA A 28 15.56 -19.51 20.32
N TRP A 29 14.59 -19.59 21.24
CA TRP A 29 13.83 -18.44 21.72
C TRP A 29 14.69 -17.44 22.50
N SER A 30 15.58 -17.92 23.36
CA SER A 30 16.55 -17.08 24.08
C SER A 30 17.52 -16.39 23.11
N SER A 31 17.99 -17.11 22.10
CA SER A 31 18.86 -16.58 21.04
C SER A 31 18.12 -15.55 20.19
N LEU A 32 16.87 -15.81 19.83
CA LEU A 32 16.01 -14.87 19.11
C LEU A 32 15.80 -13.59 19.92
N LYS A 33 15.54 -13.70 21.23
CA LYS A 33 15.46 -12.53 22.13
C LYS A 33 16.80 -11.79 22.18
N THR A 34 17.91 -12.50 22.29
CA THR A 34 19.24 -11.89 22.40
C THR A 34 19.59 -11.11 21.14
N VAL A 35 19.32 -11.67 19.96
CA VAL A 35 19.44 -10.97 18.66
C VAL A 35 18.44 -9.81 18.57
N TYR A 36 17.18 -10.03 18.96
CA TYR A 36 16.17 -8.98 18.97
C TYR A 36 16.56 -7.80 19.86
N TYR A 37 17.17 -8.05 21.02
CA TYR A 37 17.65 -7.02 21.96
C TYR A 37 19.08 -6.56 21.71
N ALA A 38 19.80 -7.15 20.75
CA ALA A 38 21.15 -6.72 20.39
C ALA A 38 21.09 -5.27 19.89
N ASN A 39 21.70 -4.35 20.63
CA ASN A 39 21.64 -2.93 20.33
C ASN A 39 22.82 -2.48 19.44
N SER A 40 23.07 -3.21 18.35
CA SER A 40 24.08 -2.85 17.37
C SER A 40 23.49 -1.93 16.29
N THR A 41 24.31 -1.02 15.74
CA THR A 41 23.88 -0.08 14.70
C THR A 41 23.36 -0.83 13.46
N SER A 42 24.04 -1.90 13.02
CA SER A 42 23.59 -2.72 11.89
C SER A 42 22.22 -3.34 12.12
N TRP A 43 21.92 -3.77 13.35
CA TRP A 43 20.62 -4.34 13.69
C TRP A 43 19.51 -3.29 13.73
N GLN A 44 19.80 -2.07 14.20
CA GLN A 44 18.84 -0.96 14.15
C GLN A 44 18.51 -0.58 12.71
N VAL A 45 19.50 -0.56 11.81
CA VAL A 45 19.29 -0.33 10.37
C VAL A 45 18.45 -1.45 9.76
N LEU A 46 18.74 -2.71 10.10
CA LEU A 46 17.96 -3.85 9.60
C LEU A 46 16.50 -3.80 10.07
N LYS A 47 16.25 -3.46 11.34
CA LYS A 47 14.89 -3.24 11.85
C LYS A 47 14.18 -2.09 11.15
N ALA A 48 14.87 -0.96 10.97
CA ALA A 48 14.32 0.19 10.25
C ALA A 48 13.95 -0.19 8.81
N GLY A 49 14.87 -0.85 8.08
CA GLY A 49 14.65 -1.31 6.71
C GLY A 49 13.52 -2.34 6.62
N GLY A 50 13.45 -3.29 7.56
CA GLY A 50 12.35 -4.25 7.64
C GLY A 50 10.98 -3.59 7.86
N LEU A 51 10.91 -2.55 8.69
CA LEU A 51 9.69 -1.77 8.88
C LEU A 51 9.32 -0.93 7.66
N VAL A 52 10.29 -0.38 6.94
CA VAL A 52 10.06 0.31 5.66
C VAL A 52 9.48 -0.67 4.64
N PHE A 53 10.11 -1.82 4.48
CA PHE A 53 9.66 -2.87 3.56
C PHE A 53 8.25 -3.33 3.93
N PHE A 54 8.03 -3.73 5.19
CA PHE A 54 6.71 -4.17 5.66
C PHE A 54 5.65 -3.07 5.49
N GLY A 55 5.98 -1.82 5.85
CA GLY A 55 5.09 -0.68 5.70
C GLY A 55 4.70 -0.43 4.24
N PHE A 56 5.68 -0.47 3.34
CA PHE A 56 5.47 -0.33 1.90
C PHE A 56 4.56 -1.43 1.33
N PHE A 57 4.83 -2.70 1.64
CA PHE A 57 4.01 -3.80 1.12
C PHE A 57 2.60 -3.82 1.70
N LEU A 58 2.44 -3.49 2.98
CA LEU A 58 1.12 -3.37 3.59
C LEU A 58 0.32 -2.21 3.00
N TRP A 59 0.98 -1.07 2.78
CA TRP A 59 0.37 0.10 2.15
C TRP A 59 -0.02 -0.16 0.69
N ALA A 60 0.90 -0.69 -0.11
CA ALA A 60 0.67 -1.02 -1.52
C ALA A 60 -0.40 -2.10 -1.67
N GLY A 61 -0.32 -3.18 -0.87
CA GLY A 61 -1.31 -4.25 -0.87
C GLY A 61 -2.70 -3.76 -0.45
N ALA A 62 -2.80 -2.95 0.61
CA ALA A 62 -4.09 -2.39 1.03
C ALA A 62 -4.69 -1.46 -0.02
N ASN A 63 -3.89 -0.64 -0.70
CA ASN A 63 -4.35 0.17 -1.83
C ASN A 63 -4.82 -0.69 -3.01
N LEU A 64 -4.08 -1.74 -3.36
CA LEU A 64 -4.47 -2.66 -4.43
C LEU A 64 -5.83 -3.30 -4.13
N LEU A 65 -6.01 -3.88 -2.94
CA LEU A 65 -7.29 -4.47 -2.55
C LEU A 65 -8.42 -3.44 -2.49
N TYR A 66 -8.14 -2.23 -2.00
CA TYR A 66 -9.13 -1.15 -1.93
C TYR A 66 -9.55 -0.66 -3.33
N SER A 67 -8.63 -0.66 -4.29
CA SER A 67 -8.91 -0.33 -5.70
C SER A 67 -9.83 -1.37 -6.36
N TYR A 68 -9.70 -2.66 -6.01
CA TYR A 68 -10.62 -3.71 -6.47
C TYR A 68 -12.00 -3.63 -5.81
N ASN A 69 -12.06 -3.34 -4.51
CA ASN A 69 -13.33 -3.27 -3.78
C ASN A 69 -13.36 -2.05 -2.82
N PRO A 70 -13.87 -0.90 -3.27
CA PRO A 70 -13.88 0.32 -2.48
C PRO A 70 -14.87 0.27 -1.30
N SER A 71 -15.78 -0.71 -1.26
CA SER A 71 -16.70 -0.89 -0.11
C SER A 71 -15.99 -1.38 1.16
N LEU A 72 -14.75 -1.88 1.04
CA LEU A 72 -13.92 -2.32 2.16
C LEU A 72 -13.23 -1.13 2.84
N GLU A 73 -14.01 -0.23 3.44
CA GLU A 73 -13.49 0.97 4.11
C GLU A 73 -12.48 0.65 5.23
N LEU A 74 -12.59 -0.54 5.84
CA LEU A 74 -11.64 -1.04 6.83
C LEU A 74 -10.20 -1.12 6.31
N LEU A 75 -9.98 -1.22 4.99
CA LEU A 75 -8.64 -1.22 4.39
C LEU A 75 -7.93 0.13 4.50
N ARG A 76 -8.64 1.23 4.79
CA ARG A 76 -8.04 2.55 5.03
C ARG A 76 -7.12 2.55 6.25
N TYR A 77 -7.38 1.72 7.27
CA TYR A 77 -6.55 1.61 8.48
C TYR A 77 -5.20 0.89 8.25
N PRO A 78 -5.14 -0.33 7.68
CA PRO A 78 -3.86 -0.95 7.33
C PRO A 78 -3.09 -0.16 6.28
N MET A 79 -3.80 0.52 5.36
CA MET A 79 -3.19 1.46 4.41
C MET A 79 -2.48 2.61 5.14
N ALA A 80 -3.19 3.32 6.03
CA ALA A 80 -2.63 4.41 6.83
C ALA A 80 -1.48 3.95 7.73
N TYR A 81 -1.63 2.76 8.34
CA TYR A 81 -0.58 2.14 9.14
C TYR A 81 0.68 1.90 8.30
N GLY A 82 0.55 1.25 7.13
CA GLY A 82 1.69 0.97 6.25
C GLY A 82 2.38 2.25 5.77
N PHE A 83 1.59 3.24 5.34
CA PHE A 83 2.09 4.54 4.88
C PHE A 83 2.92 5.25 5.94
N LEU A 84 2.39 5.38 7.15
CA LEU A 84 3.08 6.04 8.25
C LEU A 84 4.29 5.23 8.72
N LEU A 85 4.23 3.90 8.65
CA LEU A 85 5.31 3.02 9.11
C LEU A 85 6.60 3.21 8.30
N ILE A 86 6.49 3.53 7.00
CA ILE A 86 7.64 3.83 6.13
C ILE A 86 8.52 4.93 6.75
N LEU A 87 7.91 5.99 7.29
CA LEU A 87 8.66 7.10 7.89
C LEU A 87 8.87 6.92 9.39
N TYR A 88 7.84 6.46 10.10
CA TYR A 88 7.88 6.27 11.56
C TYR A 88 8.91 5.21 11.96
N GLY A 89 9.00 4.08 11.24
CA GLY A 89 9.90 2.98 11.56
C GLY A 89 11.36 3.43 11.68
N PRO A 90 11.95 4.04 10.64
CA PRO A 90 13.29 4.61 10.67
C PRO A 90 13.48 5.68 11.73
N ILE A 91 12.57 6.66 11.85
CA ILE A 91 12.68 7.73 12.86
C ILE A 91 12.70 7.13 14.27
N HIS A 92 11.81 6.18 14.54
CA HIS A 92 11.71 5.57 15.86
C HIS A 92 12.98 4.79 16.21
N HIS A 93 13.50 3.98 15.28
CA HIS A 93 14.61 3.07 15.55
C HIS A 93 15.99 3.74 15.47
N LEU A 94 16.17 4.73 14.59
CA LEU A 94 17.46 5.39 14.37
C LEU A 94 17.61 6.69 15.17
N VAL A 95 16.51 7.34 15.55
CA VAL A 95 16.55 8.63 16.25
C VAL A 95 15.96 8.53 17.65
N VAL A 96 14.70 8.12 17.77
CA VAL A 96 13.96 8.16 19.05
C VAL A 96 14.55 7.19 20.06
N LEU A 97 14.80 5.93 19.70
CA LEU A 97 15.34 4.93 20.61
C LEU A 97 16.76 5.27 21.09
N PRO A 98 17.74 5.60 20.21
CA PRO A 98 19.08 6.01 20.66
C PRO A 98 19.04 7.23 21.57
N LEU A 99 18.21 8.23 21.24
CA LEU A 99 18.05 9.43 22.05
C LEU A 99 17.42 9.13 23.41
N ALA A 100 16.37 8.30 23.44
CA ALA A 100 15.72 7.85 24.66
C ALA A 100 16.68 7.08 25.57
N PHE A 101 17.48 6.16 25.02
CA PHE A 101 18.50 5.44 25.79
C PHE A 101 19.58 6.37 26.35
N ARG A 102 20.03 7.35 25.56
CA ARG A 102 20.98 8.37 26.03
C ARG A 102 20.40 9.19 27.17
N TRP A 103 19.15 9.64 27.06
CA TRP A 103 18.49 10.46 28.07
C TRP A 103 18.05 9.70 29.30
N ARG A 104 17.77 8.39 29.21
CA ARG A 104 17.48 7.53 30.38
C ARG A 104 18.64 7.44 31.37
N ARG A 105 19.88 7.63 30.90
CA ARG A 105 21.10 7.67 31.73
C ARG A 105 21.39 9.06 32.32
N ALA A 106 20.68 10.10 31.89
CA ALA A 106 20.81 11.45 32.45
C ALA A 106 20.05 11.58 33.78
N THR A 107 20.24 12.70 34.48
CA THR A 107 19.51 13.03 35.72
C THR A 107 18.44 14.11 35.46
N GLY A 108 17.45 14.19 36.34
CA GLY A 108 16.42 15.24 36.30
C GLY A 108 15.39 15.09 35.17
N VAL A 109 15.02 16.21 34.53
CA VAL A 109 13.93 16.28 33.55
C VAL A 109 14.22 15.43 32.31
N ARG A 110 15.48 15.39 31.84
CA ARG A 110 15.91 14.58 30.69
C ARG A 110 15.66 13.09 30.92
N GLN A 111 15.85 12.61 32.15
CA GLN A 111 15.58 11.23 32.51
C GLN A 111 14.10 10.87 32.40
N ARG A 112 13.21 11.76 32.87
CA ARG A 112 11.76 11.58 32.77
C ARG A 112 11.31 11.56 31.31
N LEU A 113 11.84 12.48 30.50
CA LEU A 113 11.55 12.55 29.06
C LEU A 113 12.02 11.28 28.35
N GLY A 114 13.25 10.83 28.58
CA GLY A 114 13.78 9.60 27.97
C GLY A 114 12.99 8.34 28.31
N LYS A 115 12.32 8.29 29.46
CA LYS A 115 11.43 7.17 29.84
C LYS A 115 10.07 7.21 29.13
N ARG A 116 9.57 8.40 28.78
CA ARG A 116 8.24 8.59 28.14
C ARG A 116 8.30 8.73 26.63
N LEU A 117 9.44 9.15 26.06
CA LEU A 117 9.61 9.45 24.63
C LEU A 117 9.19 8.29 23.71
N PRO A 118 9.60 7.02 23.95
CA PRO A 118 9.23 5.92 23.05
C PRO A 118 7.71 5.66 23.05
N ASN A 119 7.11 5.62 24.24
CA ASN A 119 5.67 5.39 24.38
C ASN A 119 4.85 6.56 23.84
N GLY A 120 5.33 7.80 24.01
CA GLY A 120 4.70 9.00 23.45
C GLY A 120 4.72 9.00 21.94
N MET A 121 5.85 8.65 21.31
CA MET A 121 5.94 8.52 19.86
C MET A 121 5.06 7.39 19.32
N LEU A 122 4.97 6.26 20.03
CA LEU A 122 4.07 5.17 19.67
C LEU A 122 2.60 5.59 19.75
N ALA A 123 2.20 6.28 20.82
CA ALA A 123 0.84 6.79 20.98
C ALA A 123 0.50 7.79 19.86
N LEU A 124 1.42 8.71 19.55
CA LEU A 124 1.27 9.67 18.46
C LEU A 124 1.10 8.95 17.11
N PHE A 125 1.92 7.92 16.85
CA PHE A 125 1.80 7.11 15.64
C PHE A 125 0.42 6.45 15.53
N LEU A 126 -0.07 5.81 16.59
CA LEU A 126 -1.39 5.16 16.57
C LEU A 126 -2.53 6.17 16.40
N VAL A 127 -2.46 7.32 17.05
CA VAL A 127 -3.42 8.42 16.85
C VAL A 127 -3.39 8.89 15.40
N ALA A 128 -2.21 9.08 14.82
CA ALA A 128 -2.08 9.47 13.42
C ALA A 128 -2.65 8.42 12.46
N VAL A 129 -2.48 7.12 12.76
CA VAL A 129 -3.10 6.02 11.98
C VAL A 129 -4.63 6.11 12.03
N VAL A 130 -5.21 6.33 13.21
CA VAL A 130 -6.68 6.46 13.34
C VAL A 130 -7.20 7.68 12.60
N VAL A 131 -6.55 8.83 12.77
CA VAL A 131 -6.94 10.08 12.09
C VAL A 131 -6.84 9.92 10.58
N LEU A 132 -5.72 9.41 10.06
CA LEU A 132 -5.49 9.27 8.62
C LEU A 132 -6.34 8.15 8.00
N GLY A 133 -6.63 7.08 8.74
CA GLY A 133 -7.57 6.04 8.31
C GLY A 133 -9.02 6.54 8.25
N THR A 134 -9.40 7.46 9.13
CA THR A 134 -10.73 8.10 9.15
C THR A 134 -10.84 9.19 8.08
N PHE A 135 -9.78 9.98 7.90
CA PHE A 135 -9.68 11.09 6.96
C PHE A 135 -8.49 10.86 6.01
N PRO A 136 -8.64 10.00 4.99
CA PRO A 136 -7.55 9.67 4.08
C PRO A 136 -7.05 10.90 3.32
N ALA A 137 -5.73 11.13 3.35
CA ALA A 137 -5.09 12.22 2.61
C ALA A 137 -4.64 11.75 1.22
N GLY A 138 -4.69 12.63 0.22
CA GLY A 138 -4.37 12.32 -1.18
C GLY A 138 -3.08 11.52 -1.42
N PRO A 139 -1.91 11.86 -0.81
CA PRO A 139 -0.66 11.12 -1.02
C PRO A 139 -0.65 9.69 -0.48
N MET A 140 -1.60 9.34 0.39
CA MET A 140 -1.72 7.99 0.96
C MET A 140 -2.49 7.05 0.02
N VAL A 141 -3.37 7.59 -0.84
CA VAL A 141 -4.26 6.80 -1.68
C VAL A 141 -3.71 6.83 -3.10
N VAL A 142 -3.29 5.67 -3.61
CA VAL A 142 -2.85 5.52 -4.99
C VAL A 142 -3.86 4.66 -5.72
N ASP A 143 -4.39 5.19 -6.81
CA ASP A 143 -5.26 4.46 -7.71
C ASP A 143 -4.42 3.60 -8.67
N PHE A 144 -4.17 2.35 -8.27
CA PHE A 144 -3.38 1.41 -9.06
C PHE A 144 -4.09 0.93 -10.33
N GLN A 145 -5.41 1.07 -10.46
CA GLN A 145 -6.10 0.80 -11.73
C GLN A 145 -5.56 1.72 -12.82
N SER A 146 -5.49 3.03 -12.55
CA SER A 146 -4.94 4.01 -13.49
C SER A 146 -3.48 3.79 -13.90
N ALA A 147 -2.68 3.15 -13.05
CA ALA A 147 -1.27 2.86 -13.32
C ALA A 147 -1.08 1.51 -14.05
N LEU A 148 -1.89 0.49 -13.72
CA LEU A 148 -1.89 -0.81 -14.40
C LEU A 148 -2.53 -0.72 -15.81
N GLU A 149 -3.39 0.27 -16.04
CA GLU A 149 -3.95 0.66 -17.36
C GLU A 149 -2.88 1.04 -18.39
N SER A 150 -1.63 1.31 -17.98
CA SER A 150 -0.50 1.59 -18.90
C SER A 150 0.31 0.36 -19.31
N GLY A 151 -0.02 -0.84 -18.81
CA GLY A 151 0.84 -2.04 -18.92
C GLY A 151 0.19 -3.33 -19.42
N GLY A 152 -1.07 -3.33 -19.89
CA GLY A 152 -1.79 -4.53 -20.33
C GLY A 152 -2.05 -4.59 -21.85
N ALA A 153 -1.30 -5.46 -22.54
CA ALA A 153 -1.52 -6.14 -23.83
C ALA A 153 -2.30 -5.50 -25.02
N ASP A 154 -1.54 -5.32 -26.12
CA ASP A 154 -1.74 -5.56 -27.57
C ASP A 154 -2.95 -5.07 -28.38
N VAL A 155 -4.04 -4.58 -27.78
CA VAL A 155 -5.06 -3.75 -28.47
C VAL A 155 -5.54 -2.73 -27.44
N SER A 156 -5.06 -1.49 -27.56
CA SER A 156 -5.37 -0.42 -26.61
C SER A 156 -6.35 0.53 -27.29
N PRO A 157 -7.67 0.40 -27.03
CA PRO A 157 -8.66 1.23 -27.71
C PRO A 157 -8.50 2.69 -27.30
N ASP A 158 -7.83 3.49 -28.11
CA ASP A 158 -7.47 4.86 -27.75
C ASP A 158 -8.68 5.78 -27.86
N LEU A 159 -8.97 6.48 -26.74
CA LEU A 159 -10.00 7.50 -26.68
C LEU A 159 -9.40 8.88 -26.97
N LEU A 160 -9.66 9.36 -28.17
CA LEU A 160 -9.21 10.64 -28.70
C LEU A 160 -10.30 11.68 -28.49
N CYS A 161 -10.00 12.71 -27.69
CA CYS A 161 -10.94 13.78 -27.37
C CYS A 161 -10.36 15.13 -27.78
N THR A 162 -11.19 15.96 -28.43
CA THR A 162 -10.89 17.35 -28.75
C THR A 162 -11.94 18.24 -28.12
N LYS A 163 -11.49 19.40 -27.63
CA LYS A 163 -12.35 20.41 -27.02
C LYS A 163 -12.61 21.50 -28.05
N SER A 164 -13.85 21.98 -28.09
CA SER A 164 -14.24 23.14 -28.88
C SER A 164 -14.97 24.14 -27.99
N THR A 165 -14.58 25.41 -28.08
CA THR A 165 -15.21 26.51 -27.34
C THR A 165 -15.94 27.42 -28.32
N THR A 166 -17.27 27.48 -28.21
CA THR A 166 -18.13 28.31 -29.06
C THR A 166 -18.91 29.32 -28.22
N GLU A 167 -19.68 30.22 -28.85
CA GLU A 167 -20.59 31.13 -28.14
C GLU A 167 -21.62 30.38 -27.26
N ASN A 168 -21.90 29.11 -27.57
CA ASN A 168 -22.82 28.25 -26.82
C ASN A 168 -22.17 27.48 -25.66
N GLY A 169 -20.89 27.75 -25.37
CA GLY A 169 -20.11 27.09 -24.33
C GLY A 169 -19.06 26.11 -24.86
N THR A 170 -18.41 25.41 -23.93
CA THR A 170 -17.36 24.43 -24.22
C THR A 170 -17.94 23.01 -24.33
N ALA A 171 -17.55 22.29 -25.38
CA ALA A 171 -17.92 20.90 -25.62
C ALA A 171 -16.67 20.06 -25.90
N VAL A 172 -16.67 18.81 -25.43
CA VAL A 172 -15.61 17.84 -25.68
C VAL A 172 -16.17 16.75 -26.58
N HIS A 173 -15.61 16.63 -27.78
CA HIS A 173 -15.95 15.59 -28.74
C HIS A 173 -14.94 14.46 -28.61
N CYS A 174 -15.39 13.23 -28.45
CA CYS A 174 -14.53 12.06 -28.32
C CYS A 174 -14.92 10.98 -29.33
N HIS A 175 -13.91 10.29 -29.86
CA HIS A 175 -14.06 9.11 -30.69
C HIS A 175 -13.13 8.00 -30.20
N LEU A 176 -13.58 6.75 -30.32
CA LEU A 176 -12.79 5.56 -30.01
C LEU A 176 -12.20 4.98 -31.30
N SER A 177 -10.86 4.88 -31.39
CA SER A 177 -10.19 4.46 -32.63
C SER A 177 -10.30 2.96 -32.91
N GLU A 178 -10.14 2.13 -31.89
CA GLU A 178 -10.22 0.66 -31.98
C GLU A 178 -11.39 0.20 -31.10
N THR A 179 -12.27 -0.63 -31.65
CA THR A 179 -13.50 -1.08 -30.98
C THR A 179 -13.54 -2.59 -30.73
N ASP A 180 -12.48 -3.31 -31.13
CA ASP A 180 -12.40 -4.76 -30.96
C ASP A 180 -12.48 -5.13 -29.47
N GLY A 181 -13.46 -5.97 -29.13
CA GLY A 181 -13.73 -6.39 -27.75
C GLY A 181 -14.55 -5.40 -26.91
N VAL A 182 -15.09 -4.33 -27.51
CA VAL A 182 -15.99 -3.37 -26.85
C VAL A 182 -17.40 -3.50 -27.43
N ASP A 183 -18.35 -3.90 -26.59
CA ASP A 183 -19.78 -4.05 -26.92
C ASP A 183 -20.60 -2.81 -26.55
N SER A 184 -20.19 -2.08 -25.51
CA SER A 184 -20.86 -0.85 -25.11
C SER A 184 -19.94 0.16 -24.44
N ILE A 185 -20.33 1.43 -24.53
CA ILE A 185 -19.70 2.53 -23.81
C ILE A 185 -20.72 3.23 -22.90
N GLU A 186 -20.30 3.60 -21.71
CA GLU A 186 -21.07 4.42 -20.78
C GLU A 186 -20.28 5.66 -20.40
N VAL A 187 -20.85 6.84 -20.66
CA VAL A 187 -20.26 8.12 -20.28
C VAL A 187 -20.96 8.62 -19.02
N ARG A 188 -20.18 8.99 -18.01
CA ARG A 188 -20.64 9.46 -16.72
C ARG A 188 -19.96 10.75 -16.31
N SER A 189 -20.60 11.52 -15.45
CA SER A 189 -19.94 12.58 -14.71
C SER A 189 -20.38 12.55 -13.26
N GLY A 190 -19.44 12.23 -12.36
CA GLY A 190 -19.77 11.91 -10.97
C GLY A 190 -20.72 10.72 -10.88
N ASP A 191 -21.87 10.93 -10.25
CA ASP A 191 -22.91 9.89 -10.12
C ASP A 191 -23.87 9.84 -11.33
N ASP A 192 -23.92 10.90 -12.14
CA ASP A 192 -24.83 11.02 -13.28
C ASP A 192 -24.33 10.23 -14.50
N ARG A 193 -25.25 9.48 -15.11
CA ARG A 193 -25.05 8.78 -16.39
C ARG A 193 -25.47 9.69 -17.53
N LEU A 194 -24.51 10.12 -18.35
CA LEU A 194 -24.72 11.07 -19.44
C LEU A 194 -25.14 10.39 -20.73
N LEU A 195 -24.47 9.28 -21.09
CA LEU A 195 -24.69 8.55 -22.33
C LEU A 195 -24.43 7.07 -22.14
N VAL A 196 -25.13 6.27 -22.93
CA VAL A 196 -24.85 4.86 -23.20
C VAL A 196 -24.93 4.69 -24.71
N ASP A 197 -23.94 4.03 -25.27
CA ASP A 197 -23.92 3.73 -26.70
C ASP A 197 -23.41 2.31 -26.90
N ASP A 198 -24.24 1.50 -27.54
CA ASP A 198 -24.01 0.06 -27.78
C ASP A 198 -23.77 -0.21 -29.28
N ASP A 199 -23.71 0.85 -30.11
CA ASP A 199 -23.61 0.74 -31.57
C ASP A 199 -22.31 1.40 -32.09
N PRO A 200 -21.27 0.63 -32.47
CA PRO A 200 -20.06 1.20 -33.06
C PRO A 200 -20.30 1.81 -34.45
N PRO A 201 -19.56 2.87 -34.85
CA PRO A 201 -18.42 3.48 -34.17
C PRO A 201 -18.83 4.40 -33.02
N TYR A 202 -18.13 4.28 -31.90
CA TYR A 202 -18.42 5.07 -30.70
C TYR A 202 -17.90 6.50 -30.82
N GLU A 203 -18.82 7.43 -31.06
CA GLU A 203 -18.57 8.87 -31.15
C GLU A 203 -19.58 9.64 -30.31
N PHE A 204 -19.09 10.52 -29.43
CA PHE A 204 -19.98 11.27 -28.55
C PHE A 204 -19.44 12.64 -28.19
N THR A 205 -20.34 13.50 -27.71
CA THR A 205 -20.00 14.85 -27.27
C THR A 205 -20.52 15.08 -25.86
N VAL A 206 -19.66 15.60 -24.99
CA VAL A 206 -20.01 15.97 -23.62
C VAL A 206 -19.89 17.47 -23.45
N HIS A 207 -20.95 18.14 -23.01
CA HIS A 207 -20.90 19.57 -22.75
C HIS A 207 -20.36 19.87 -21.34
N GLU A 208 -19.63 20.97 -21.18
CA GLU A 208 -19.11 21.40 -19.86
C GLU A 208 -20.21 21.52 -18.80
N ARG A 209 -21.42 21.95 -19.21
CA ARG A 209 -22.59 22.11 -18.33
C ARG A 209 -23.11 20.79 -17.75
N GLU A 210 -22.81 19.67 -18.40
CA GLU A 210 -23.20 18.31 -17.99
C GLU A 210 -22.13 17.65 -17.12
N MET A 211 -20.95 18.28 -17.01
CA MET A 211 -19.86 17.77 -16.19
C MET A 211 -20.00 18.25 -14.75
N GLU A 212 -19.92 17.33 -13.80
CA GLU A 212 -19.78 17.62 -12.39
C GLU A 212 -18.36 18.13 -12.07
N THR A 213 -18.28 19.01 -11.07
CA THR A 213 -17.03 19.52 -10.54
C THR A 213 -16.58 18.69 -9.35
N VAL A 214 -15.49 17.95 -9.49
CA VAL A 214 -14.91 17.17 -8.39
C VAL A 214 -13.55 17.77 -8.02
N THR A 215 -13.38 18.16 -6.76
CA THR A 215 -12.14 18.80 -6.27
C THR A 215 -11.77 20.06 -7.07
N GLY A 216 -12.78 20.81 -7.55
CA GLY A 216 -12.58 22.05 -8.30
C GLY A 216 -12.34 21.87 -9.80
N GLU A 217 -12.33 20.64 -10.33
CA GLU A 217 -12.12 20.38 -11.75
C GLU A 217 -13.37 19.71 -12.38
N LYS A 218 -13.77 20.18 -13.57
CA LYS A 218 -14.81 19.54 -14.39
C LYS A 218 -14.24 18.28 -15.04
N ARG A 219 -14.91 17.14 -14.86
CA ARG A 219 -14.44 15.86 -15.41
C ARG A 219 -15.59 14.95 -15.83
N PHE A 220 -15.29 14.02 -16.73
CA PHE A 220 -16.18 12.92 -17.09
C PHE A 220 -15.38 11.61 -17.17
N THR A 221 -16.10 10.50 -17.08
CA THR A 221 -15.57 9.15 -17.12
C THR A 221 -16.27 8.36 -18.21
N VAL A 222 -15.51 7.66 -19.03
CA VAL A 222 -16.00 6.74 -20.07
C VAL A 222 -15.66 5.34 -19.64
N VAL A 223 -16.65 4.45 -19.62
CA VAL A 223 -16.52 3.05 -19.23
C VAL A 223 -16.79 2.21 -20.46
N LEU A 224 -15.81 1.43 -20.90
CA LEU A 224 -15.93 0.47 -22.00
C LEU A 224 -16.26 -0.90 -21.41
N GLN A 225 -17.25 -1.58 -21.95
CA GLN A 225 -17.68 -2.91 -21.52
C GLN A 225 -17.68 -3.89 -22.69
N ASP A 226 -17.48 -5.17 -22.39
CA ASP A 226 -17.59 -6.27 -23.37
C ASP A 226 -19.02 -6.84 -23.41
N GLU A 227 -19.22 -7.87 -24.22
CA GLU A 227 -20.52 -8.55 -24.43
C GLU A 227 -21.11 -9.15 -23.14
N ASP A 228 -20.28 -9.47 -22.16
CA ASP A 228 -20.70 -10.01 -20.86
C ASP A 228 -21.00 -8.88 -19.85
N GLY A 229 -20.85 -7.61 -20.25
CA GLY A 229 -20.94 -6.43 -19.38
C GLY A 229 -19.74 -6.28 -18.45
N ALA A 230 -18.65 -7.00 -18.71
CA ALA A 230 -17.43 -6.87 -17.93
C ALA A 230 -16.67 -5.62 -18.35
N LEU A 231 -15.98 -5.00 -17.38
CA LEU A 231 -15.19 -3.78 -17.63
C LEU A 231 -13.98 -4.11 -18.51
N VAL A 232 -13.98 -3.59 -19.73
CA VAL A 232 -12.80 -3.63 -20.61
C VAL A 232 -11.82 -2.53 -20.19
N ARG A 233 -12.31 -1.29 -20.08
CA ARG A 233 -11.47 -0.13 -19.75
C ARG A 233 -12.25 1.05 -19.22
N ARG A 234 -11.57 1.94 -18.50
CA ARG A 234 -12.13 3.21 -18.03
C ARG A 234 -11.22 4.37 -18.40
N TYR A 235 -11.79 5.46 -18.93
CA TYR A 235 -11.08 6.70 -19.19
C TYR A 235 -11.65 7.80 -18.30
N THR A 236 -10.78 8.54 -17.60
CA THR A 236 -11.19 9.79 -16.94
C THR A 236 -10.54 10.97 -17.64
N ARG A 237 -11.34 11.95 -18.06
CA ARG A 237 -10.87 13.16 -18.74
C ARG A 237 -11.24 14.38 -17.92
N ARG A 238 -10.26 15.26 -17.70
CA ARG A 238 -10.42 16.56 -17.06
C ARG A 238 -10.52 17.60 -18.16
N LEU A 239 -11.53 18.46 -18.11
CA LEU A 239 -11.77 19.46 -19.16
C LEU A 239 -10.54 20.33 -19.44
N ALA A 240 -9.78 20.69 -18.39
CA ALA A 240 -8.58 21.51 -18.49
C ALA A 240 -7.39 20.85 -19.22
N MET A 241 -7.41 19.53 -19.40
CA MET A 241 -6.33 18.74 -19.99
C MET A 241 -6.69 18.21 -21.39
N VAL A 242 -7.86 18.56 -21.93
CA VAL A 242 -8.26 18.18 -23.29
C VAL A 242 -7.77 19.25 -24.25
N ASP A 243 -7.07 18.83 -25.30
CA ASP A 243 -6.54 19.71 -26.33
C ASP A 243 -7.66 20.42 -27.10
N GLU A 244 -7.42 21.67 -27.50
CA GLU A 244 -8.32 22.38 -28.42
C GLU A 244 -8.21 21.74 -29.81
N GLY A 245 -9.38 21.46 -30.40
CA GLY A 245 -9.52 20.95 -31.77
C GLY A 245 -9.60 22.04 -32.83
#